data_AF-A0A0A2V3J0-F1
#
_entry.id   AF-A0A0A2V3J0-F1
#
_cell.length_a   1.000
_cell.length_b   1.000
_cell.length_c   1.000
_cell.angle_alpha   90.00
_cell.angle_beta   90.00
_cell.angle_gamma   90.00
#
_symmetry.space_group_name_H-M   'P 1'
#
loop_
_entity.id
_entity.type
_entity.pdbx_description
1 polymer ?
#
loop_
_entity_poly.entity_id
_entity_poly.type
_entity_poly.pdbx_seq_one_letter_code
_entity_poly.pdbx_strand_id
1 'polypeptide(L)'
;MPPIIHCVRHAQGYHNLTYANHTLSDPLLTPHGESQCKDLSAEFPHHSQIDLIVASPLRRTLYTALLAFEDQIKSRGLTIIALPEIQETSDVPCDVGSDLELLEKEVAEKGLPVDLKLVEEGWNSKTGKWAPTAEAIEDRAREARRWLKSRPEKEIVIVSHGGFLHYFTEDWQDSTLYQGTGWRNTEYRTYTFSDLVHQDDLYGRPLGGDNATIQETPESRLRRGKSPEAPPRALRKQFFIQAMKGWENQVLDWAKQEESKTGITAGIESRAGDKVVRGEDWEEESVYA
;
A
#
# COMPACT_ATOMS: atom_id res chain seq x y z
N MET A 1 -10.58 -18.39 12.20
CA MET A 1 -9.87 -17.19 12.69
C MET A 1 -9.44 -16.42 11.46
N PRO A 2 -9.49 -15.08 11.46
CA PRO A 2 -8.92 -14.28 10.38
C PRO A 2 -7.42 -14.57 10.17
N PRO A 3 -6.89 -14.45 8.95
CA PRO A 3 -5.47 -14.68 8.68
C PRO A 3 -4.57 -13.63 9.32
N ILE A 4 -3.32 -14.03 9.59
CA ILE A 4 -2.20 -13.11 9.82
C ILE A 4 -1.75 -12.57 8.45
N ILE A 5 -1.54 -11.26 8.37
CA ILE A 5 -1.14 -10.59 7.13
C ILE A 5 0.29 -10.08 7.25
N HIS A 6 1.17 -10.51 6.35
CA HIS A 6 2.52 -9.99 6.21
C HIS A 6 2.57 -9.01 5.04
N CYS A 7 2.55 -7.71 5.34
CA CYS A 7 2.64 -6.66 4.34
C CYS A 7 4.10 -6.42 3.96
N VAL A 8 4.41 -6.47 2.67
CA VAL A 8 5.73 -6.25 2.10
C VAL A 8 5.66 -5.10 1.10
N ARG A 9 6.52 -4.08 1.26
CA ARG A 9 6.75 -3.10 0.18
C ARG A 9 7.64 -3.73 -0.89
N HIS A 10 7.32 -3.52 -2.17
CA HIS A 10 8.17 -3.98 -3.27
C HIS A 10 9.64 -3.57 -3.14
N ALA A 11 10.53 -4.37 -3.73
CA ALA A 11 11.96 -4.07 -3.83
C ALA A 11 12.22 -2.86 -4.75
N GLN A 12 13.44 -2.34 -4.76
CA GLN A 12 13.80 -1.18 -5.57
C GLN A 12 13.49 -1.42 -7.05
N GLY A 13 12.57 -0.60 -7.59
CA GLY A 13 12.31 -0.50 -9.02
C GLY A 13 13.11 0.62 -9.67
N TYR A 14 13.18 0.64 -11.00
CA TYR A 14 13.87 1.71 -11.72
C TYR A 14 13.32 3.11 -11.39
N HIS A 15 12.02 3.25 -11.10
CA HIS A 15 11.41 4.50 -10.65
C HIS A 15 11.98 5.02 -9.32
N ASN A 16 12.47 4.16 -8.42
CA ASN A 16 13.03 4.59 -7.14
C ASN A 16 14.42 5.25 -7.27
N LEU A 17 15.08 5.12 -8.42
CA LEU A 17 16.44 5.65 -8.60
C LEU A 17 16.44 7.18 -8.71
N THR A 18 15.49 7.77 -9.42
CA THR A 18 15.39 9.22 -9.63
C THR A 18 13.95 9.63 -9.96
N TYR A 19 13.57 10.87 -9.63
CA TYR A 19 12.27 11.44 -10.03
C TYR A 19 12.05 11.43 -11.56
N ALA A 20 13.11 11.54 -12.37
CA ALA A 20 12.98 11.48 -13.83
C ALA A 20 12.42 10.13 -14.32
N ASN A 21 12.71 9.05 -13.59
CA ASN A 21 12.25 7.70 -13.91
C ASN A 21 10.76 7.47 -13.57
N HIS A 22 10.08 8.43 -12.95
CA HIS A 22 8.64 8.36 -12.71
C HIS A 22 7.83 8.34 -14.02
N THR A 23 8.44 8.74 -15.13
CA THR A 23 7.87 8.65 -16.49
C THR A 23 7.90 7.25 -17.09
N LEU A 24 8.64 6.30 -16.50
CA LEU A 24 8.70 4.91 -16.96
C LEU A 24 7.40 4.20 -16.61
N SER A 25 6.67 3.69 -17.60
CA SER A 25 5.48 2.86 -17.37
C SER A 25 5.83 1.50 -16.78
N ASP A 26 5.07 1.09 -15.75
CA ASP A 26 5.16 -0.22 -15.07
C ASP A 26 6.59 -0.80 -14.94
N PRO A 27 7.51 -0.08 -14.28
CA PRO A 27 8.93 -0.39 -14.30
C PRO A 27 9.25 -1.66 -13.52
N LEU A 28 10.22 -2.42 -14.03
CA LEU A 28 10.78 -3.60 -13.38
C LEU A 28 11.68 -3.23 -12.18
N LEU A 29 12.11 -4.27 -11.46
CA LEU A 29 13.12 -4.19 -10.42
C LEU A 29 14.50 -3.85 -11.01
N THR A 30 15.33 -3.17 -10.21
CA THR A 30 16.75 -3.01 -10.52
C THR A 30 17.52 -4.26 -10.08
N PRO A 31 18.77 -4.48 -10.54
CA PRO A 31 19.63 -5.54 -10.00
C PRO A 31 19.83 -5.44 -8.48
N HIS A 32 19.83 -4.21 -7.91
CA HIS A 32 19.85 -4.03 -6.47
C HIS A 32 18.52 -4.45 -5.82
N GLY A 33 17.38 -4.16 -6.45
CA GLY A 33 16.07 -4.66 -6.02
C GLY A 33 15.99 -6.19 -6.02
N GLU A 34 16.59 -6.87 -6.99
CA GLU A 34 16.69 -8.34 -6.98
C GLU A 34 17.51 -8.85 -5.79
N SER A 35 18.61 -8.18 -5.43
CA SER A 35 19.36 -8.50 -4.20
C SER A 35 18.53 -8.27 -2.94
N GLN A 36 17.75 -7.17 -2.87
CA GLN A 36 16.83 -6.94 -1.75
C GLN A 36 15.77 -8.05 -1.62
N CYS A 37 15.32 -8.63 -2.74
CA CYS A 37 14.41 -9.79 -2.70
C CYS A 37 15.08 -11.01 -2.07
N LYS A 38 16.37 -11.24 -2.34
CA LYS A 38 17.15 -12.32 -1.71
C LYS A 38 17.34 -12.07 -0.21
N ASP A 39 17.60 -10.83 0.18
CA ASP A 39 17.71 -10.44 1.59
C ASP A 39 16.38 -10.70 2.32
N LEU A 40 15.25 -10.29 1.72
CA LEU A 40 13.91 -10.59 2.27
C LEU A 40 13.67 -12.09 2.37
N SER A 41 14.05 -12.87 1.35
CA SER A 41 13.95 -14.34 1.36
C SER A 41 14.82 -15.01 2.43
N ALA A 42 15.86 -14.34 2.92
CA ALA A 42 16.72 -14.87 3.98
C ALA A 42 16.24 -14.43 5.38
N GLU A 43 15.66 -13.22 5.49
CA GLU A 43 15.29 -12.59 6.76
C GLU A 43 13.85 -12.88 7.20
N PHE A 44 12.96 -13.29 6.30
CA PHE A 44 11.54 -13.47 6.60
C PHE A 44 11.30 -14.74 7.44
N PRO A 45 10.84 -14.65 8.71
CA PRO A 45 10.87 -15.81 9.60
C PRO A 45 9.68 -16.76 9.44
N HIS A 46 8.68 -16.42 8.62
CA HIS A 46 7.41 -17.14 8.52
C HIS A 46 7.27 -18.00 7.24
N HIS A 47 8.36 -18.32 6.55
CA HIS A 47 8.33 -19.05 5.27
C HIS A 47 7.50 -20.34 5.32
N SER A 48 7.61 -21.11 6.40
CA SER A 48 6.92 -22.39 6.54
C SER A 48 5.41 -22.27 6.76
N GLN A 49 4.93 -21.08 7.12
CA GLN A 49 3.54 -20.80 7.46
C GLN A 49 2.75 -20.15 6.32
N ILE A 50 3.43 -19.57 5.31
CA ILE A 50 2.78 -18.89 4.18
C ILE A 50 1.86 -19.84 3.42
N ASP A 51 0.54 -19.59 3.48
CA ASP A 51 -0.46 -20.39 2.77
C ASP A 51 -0.94 -19.72 1.47
N LEU A 52 -0.73 -18.41 1.34
CA LEU A 52 -1.06 -17.63 0.14
C LEU A 52 -0.12 -16.44 -0.02
N ILE A 53 0.21 -16.14 -1.28
CA ILE A 53 0.93 -14.93 -1.69
C ILE A 53 0.00 -14.11 -2.59
N VAL A 54 -0.19 -12.84 -2.25
CA VAL A 54 -0.97 -11.88 -3.01
C VAL A 54 -0.06 -10.73 -3.41
N ALA A 55 -0.18 -10.24 -4.63
CA ALA A 55 0.61 -9.11 -5.09
C ALA A 55 -0.25 -8.13 -5.89
N SER A 56 0.11 -6.85 -5.85
CA SER A 56 -0.44 -5.90 -6.82
C SER A 56 -0.06 -6.33 -8.25
N PRO A 57 -0.91 -6.13 -9.28
CA PRO A 57 -0.60 -6.55 -10.64
C PRO A 57 0.45 -5.70 -11.35
N LEU A 58 1.14 -4.78 -10.65
CA LEU A 58 2.31 -4.09 -11.19
C LEU A 58 3.53 -5.02 -11.21
N ARG A 59 4.38 -4.87 -12.22
CA ARG A 59 5.51 -5.79 -12.45
C ARG A 59 6.47 -5.79 -11.27
N ARG A 60 6.81 -4.63 -10.70
CA ARG A 60 7.68 -4.57 -9.51
C ARG A 60 7.18 -5.38 -8.32
N THR A 61 5.87 -5.44 -8.07
CA THR A 61 5.30 -6.22 -6.96
C THR A 61 5.24 -7.70 -7.31
N LEU A 62 4.87 -8.05 -8.55
CA LEU A 62 4.89 -9.43 -9.05
C LEU A 62 6.30 -10.03 -8.98
N TYR A 63 7.32 -9.32 -9.50
CA TYR A 63 8.71 -9.79 -9.46
C TYR A 63 9.29 -9.81 -8.04
N THR A 64 8.91 -8.88 -7.17
CA THR A 64 9.30 -8.97 -5.75
C THR A 64 8.74 -10.25 -5.12
N ALA A 65 7.46 -10.56 -5.36
CA ALA A 65 6.82 -11.77 -4.84
C ALA A 65 7.46 -13.04 -5.41
N LEU A 66 7.71 -13.08 -6.72
CA LEU A 66 8.33 -14.21 -7.42
C LEU A 66 9.73 -14.51 -6.89
N LEU A 67 10.55 -13.48 -6.65
CA LEU A 67 11.95 -13.63 -6.23
C LEU A 67 12.10 -13.85 -4.72
N ALA A 68 11.33 -13.13 -3.89
CA ALA A 68 11.48 -13.21 -2.43
C ALA A 68 10.82 -14.45 -1.80
N PHE A 69 9.87 -15.08 -2.51
CA PHE A 69 9.13 -16.25 -2.02
C PHE A 69 9.21 -17.43 -3.00
N GLU A 70 10.24 -17.45 -3.84
CA GLU A 70 10.48 -18.48 -4.86
C GLU A 70 10.43 -19.89 -4.27
N ASP A 71 11.05 -20.09 -3.10
CA ASP A 71 11.09 -21.36 -2.40
C ASP A 71 9.70 -21.84 -1.99
N GLN A 72 8.81 -20.97 -1.50
CA GLN A 72 7.46 -21.36 -1.11
C GLN A 72 6.59 -21.66 -2.33
N ILE A 73 6.72 -20.84 -3.39
CA ILE A 73 6.08 -21.06 -4.68
C ILE A 73 6.44 -22.45 -5.22
N LYS A 74 7.73 -22.81 -5.24
CA LYS A 74 8.21 -24.09 -5.78
C LYS A 74 7.92 -25.28 -4.86
N SER A 75 8.27 -25.18 -3.57
CA SER A 75 8.18 -26.32 -2.64
C SER A 75 6.76 -26.65 -2.21
N ARG A 76 5.86 -25.65 -2.17
CA ARG A 76 4.45 -25.82 -1.76
C ARG A 76 3.47 -25.69 -2.93
N GLY A 77 3.94 -25.39 -4.14
CA GLY A 77 3.08 -25.20 -5.32
C GLY A 77 2.17 -23.98 -5.22
N LEU A 78 2.59 -22.94 -4.50
CA LEU A 78 1.78 -21.72 -4.36
C LEU A 78 1.75 -20.95 -5.68
N THR A 79 0.60 -20.34 -5.97
CA THR A 79 0.41 -19.39 -7.06
C THR A 79 0.19 -18.01 -6.46
N ILE A 80 0.80 -16.98 -7.04
CA ILE A 80 0.58 -15.59 -6.64
C ILE A 80 -0.78 -15.14 -7.18
N ILE A 81 -1.68 -14.68 -6.32
CA ILE A 81 -2.91 -14.03 -6.76
C ILE A 81 -2.62 -12.54 -7.02
N ALA A 82 -2.84 -12.09 -8.25
CA ALA A 82 -2.76 -10.66 -8.56
C ALA A 82 -4.06 -9.97 -8.13
N LEU A 83 -3.96 -9.02 -7.20
CA LEU A 83 -5.11 -8.31 -6.61
C LEU A 83 -5.03 -6.81 -6.95
N PRO A 84 -5.84 -6.29 -7.89
CA PRO A 84 -5.78 -4.90 -8.33
C PRO A 84 -6.01 -3.86 -7.23
N GLU A 85 -6.81 -4.18 -6.21
CA GLU A 85 -7.15 -3.29 -5.10
C GLU A 85 -5.91 -2.78 -4.37
N ILE A 86 -4.82 -3.55 -4.36
CA ILE A 86 -3.59 -3.23 -3.64
C ILE A 86 -2.51 -2.52 -4.48
N GLN A 87 -2.91 -1.88 -5.58
CA GLN A 87 -2.05 -1.03 -6.41
C GLN A 87 -1.70 0.33 -5.80
N GLU A 88 -0.58 0.90 -6.25
CA GLU A 88 -0.06 2.20 -5.76
C GLU A 88 -1.04 3.36 -6.04
N THR A 89 -0.88 4.42 -5.25
CA THR A 89 -1.85 5.50 -5.10
C THR A 89 -1.90 6.50 -6.24
N SER A 90 -0.79 6.77 -6.94
CA SER A 90 -0.73 7.86 -7.91
C SER A 90 -1.09 7.44 -9.34
N ASP A 91 -1.32 8.43 -10.20
CA ASP A 91 -1.51 8.30 -11.65
C ASP A 91 -0.25 8.64 -12.46
N VAL A 92 0.88 8.82 -11.78
CA VAL A 92 2.19 8.97 -12.41
C VAL A 92 2.50 7.69 -13.22
N PRO A 93 3.13 7.77 -14.41
CA PRO A 93 3.29 6.62 -15.30
C PRO A 93 3.88 5.37 -14.66
N CYS A 94 4.82 5.52 -13.71
CA CYS A 94 5.37 4.38 -12.97
C CYS A 94 4.36 3.63 -12.09
N ASP A 95 3.28 4.27 -11.68
CA ASP A 95 2.22 3.67 -10.87
C ASP A 95 1.03 3.19 -11.70
N VAL A 96 1.06 3.39 -13.01
CA VAL A 96 0.13 2.81 -13.98
C VAL A 96 0.68 1.46 -14.42
N GLY A 97 -0.05 0.39 -14.13
CA GLY A 97 0.31 -0.96 -14.53
C GLY A 97 0.07 -1.24 -16.02
N SER A 98 0.65 -2.33 -16.52
CA SER A 98 0.44 -2.80 -17.89
C SER A 98 -1.01 -3.27 -18.12
N ASP A 99 -1.48 -3.15 -19.37
CA ASP A 99 -2.79 -3.69 -19.75
C ASP A 99 -2.86 -5.20 -19.49
N LEU A 100 -4.07 -5.69 -19.20
CA LEU A 100 -4.31 -7.09 -18.84
C LEU A 100 -3.76 -8.05 -19.90
N GLU A 101 -3.99 -7.79 -21.19
CA GLU A 101 -3.50 -8.62 -22.30
C GLU A 101 -1.96 -8.75 -22.29
N LEU A 102 -1.25 -7.66 -22.00
CA LEU A 102 0.22 -7.66 -21.92
C LEU A 102 0.72 -8.45 -20.71
N LEU A 103 0.04 -8.34 -19.56
CA LEU A 103 0.35 -9.12 -18.37
C LEU A 103 0.08 -10.61 -18.59
N GLU A 104 -1.06 -10.98 -19.17
CA GLU A 104 -1.42 -12.36 -19.50
C GLU A 104 -0.40 -12.99 -20.45
N LYS A 105 -0.01 -12.24 -21.50
CA LYS A 105 1.03 -12.66 -22.43
C LYS A 105 2.36 -12.89 -21.72
N GLU A 106 2.80 -11.95 -20.87
CA GLU A 106 4.05 -12.11 -20.13
C GLU A 106 4.02 -13.32 -19.19
N VAL A 107 2.92 -13.49 -18.43
CA VAL A 107 2.73 -14.62 -17.51
C VAL A 107 2.79 -15.94 -18.27
N ALA A 108 2.13 -16.04 -19.42
CA ALA A 108 2.11 -17.24 -20.25
C ALA A 108 3.48 -17.54 -20.89
N GLU A 109 4.11 -16.54 -21.53
CA GLU A 109 5.40 -16.71 -22.23
C GLU A 109 6.54 -17.09 -21.27
N LYS A 110 6.51 -16.59 -20.03
CA LYS A 110 7.53 -16.88 -19.01
C LYS A 110 7.16 -18.04 -18.07
N GLY A 111 5.96 -18.61 -18.19
CA GLY A 111 5.47 -19.67 -17.31
C GLY A 111 5.41 -19.25 -15.83
N LEU A 112 5.03 -18.00 -15.56
CA LEU A 112 5.01 -17.46 -14.20
C LEU A 112 3.81 -18.03 -13.42
N PRO A 113 3.98 -18.46 -12.16
CA PRO A 113 2.89 -18.95 -11.32
C PRO A 113 2.08 -17.78 -10.75
N VAL A 114 1.38 -17.04 -11.62
CA VAL A 114 0.56 -15.89 -11.29
C VAL A 114 -0.88 -16.13 -11.78
N ASP A 115 -1.85 -16.04 -10.89
CA ASP A 115 -3.28 -16.07 -11.22
C ASP A 115 -3.78 -14.62 -11.40
N LEU A 116 -4.19 -14.29 -12.63
CA LEU A 116 -4.69 -12.97 -13.03
C LEU A 116 -6.23 -12.88 -13.04
N LYS A 117 -6.97 -13.90 -12.57
CA LYS A 117 -8.46 -13.91 -12.67
C LYS A 117 -9.19 -12.75 -11.99
N LEU A 118 -8.56 -12.10 -11.00
CA LEU A 118 -9.11 -10.92 -10.32
C LEU A 118 -8.73 -9.61 -11.00
N VAL A 119 -7.85 -9.65 -12.00
CA VAL A 119 -7.41 -8.47 -12.75
C VAL A 119 -8.37 -8.28 -13.92
N GLU A 120 -9.27 -7.32 -13.78
CA GLU A 120 -10.24 -6.96 -14.82
C GLU A 120 -9.68 -5.95 -15.83
N GLU A 121 -10.28 -5.86 -17.01
CA GLU A 121 -9.94 -4.82 -17.98
C GLU A 121 -10.16 -3.42 -17.37
N GLY A 122 -9.19 -2.51 -17.57
CA GLY A 122 -9.25 -1.15 -17.02
C GLY A 122 -8.84 -1.01 -15.55
N TRP A 123 -8.35 -2.08 -14.91
CA TRP A 123 -7.80 -2.04 -13.54
C TRP A 123 -6.71 -0.98 -13.32
N ASN A 124 -5.97 -0.65 -14.39
CA ASN A 124 -4.86 0.30 -14.45
C ASN A 124 -5.30 1.71 -14.87
N SER A 125 -6.60 1.98 -15.08
CA SER A 125 -7.09 3.24 -15.67
C SER A 125 -6.88 4.49 -14.82
N LYS A 126 -6.62 4.34 -13.51
CA LYS A 126 -6.53 5.45 -12.54
C LYS A 126 -7.75 6.38 -12.53
N THR A 127 -8.93 5.84 -12.81
CA THR A 127 -10.21 6.57 -12.77
C THR A 127 -11.28 5.79 -11.99
N GLY A 128 -12.35 6.45 -11.53
CA GLY A 128 -13.42 5.81 -10.76
C GLY A 128 -12.90 5.11 -9.49
N LYS A 129 -13.18 3.81 -9.33
CA LYS A 129 -12.64 2.96 -8.24
C LYS A 129 -11.10 3.00 -8.17
N TRP A 130 -10.44 3.20 -9.31
CA TRP A 130 -8.98 3.20 -9.43
C TRP A 130 -8.36 4.59 -9.27
N ALA A 131 -9.17 5.64 -9.07
CA ALA A 131 -8.70 7.02 -9.03
C ALA A 131 -7.64 7.26 -7.94
N PRO A 132 -6.68 8.18 -8.17
CA PRO A 132 -5.65 8.54 -7.20
C PRO A 132 -6.17 9.49 -6.11
N THR A 133 -7.43 9.32 -5.69
CA THR A 133 -8.06 10.11 -4.62
C THR A 133 -8.03 9.31 -3.32
N ALA A 134 -7.84 9.97 -2.18
CA ALA A 134 -7.83 9.30 -0.88
C ALA A 134 -9.08 8.44 -0.64
N GLU A 135 -10.26 8.94 -1.03
CA GLU A 135 -11.54 8.21 -0.94
C GLU A 135 -11.52 6.88 -1.70
N ALA A 136 -11.17 6.89 -3.00
CA ALA A 136 -11.09 5.67 -3.80
C ALA A 136 -10.00 4.71 -3.30
N ILE A 137 -8.86 5.22 -2.82
CA ILE A 137 -7.78 4.40 -2.26
C ILE A 137 -8.22 3.73 -0.96
N GLU A 138 -8.91 4.45 -0.07
CA GLU A 138 -9.46 3.89 1.17
C GLU A 138 -10.53 2.82 0.91
N ASP A 139 -11.39 3.04 -0.08
CA ASP A 139 -12.41 2.08 -0.46
C ASP A 139 -11.77 0.78 -0.98
N ARG A 140 -10.76 0.89 -1.86
CA ARG A 140 -9.95 -0.27 -2.31
C ARG A 140 -9.23 -0.96 -1.15
N ALA A 141 -8.63 -0.19 -0.26
CA ALA A 141 -7.95 -0.71 0.92
C ALA A 141 -8.90 -1.51 1.82
N ARG A 142 -10.12 -1.00 2.03
CA ARG A 142 -11.17 -1.70 2.76
C ARG A 142 -11.65 -2.97 2.05
N GLU A 143 -11.85 -2.90 0.74
CA GLU A 143 -12.22 -4.06 -0.08
C GLU A 143 -11.16 -5.16 0.02
N ALA A 144 -9.88 -4.82 -0.12
CA ALA A 144 -8.76 -5.73 0.05
C ALA A 144 -8.72 -6.35 1.46
N ARG A 145 -8.88 -5.55 2.53
CA ARG A 145 -8.94 -6.05 3.91
C ARG A 145 -10.08 -7.04 4.10
N ARG A 146 -11.28 -6.74 3.59
CA ARG A 146 -12.44 -7.64 3.71
C ARG A 146 -12.25 -8.94 2.93
N TRP A 147 -11.70 -8.85 1.71
CA TRP A 147 -11.38 -10.01 0.90
C TRP A 147 -10.37 -10.91 1.63
N LEU A 148 -9.27 -10.34 2.11
CA LEU A 148 -8.24 -11.04 2.91
C LEU A 148 -8.82 -11.64 4.20
N LYS A 149 -9.68 -10.92 4.93
CA LYS A 149 -10.33 -11.42 6.16
C LYS A 149 -11.19 -12.66 5.90
N SER A 150 -11.77 -12.78 4.70
CA SER A 150 -12.66 -13.88 4.30
C SER A 150 -11.92 -15.13 3.79
N ARG A 151 -10.60 -15.03 3.61
CA ARG A 151 -9.77 -16.12 3.09
C ARG A 151 -9.65 -17.28 4.09
N PRO A 152 -9.66 -18.54 3.63
CA PRO A 152 -9.47 -19.71 4.49
C PRO A 152 -8.01 -19.92 4.95
N GLU A 153 -7.05 -19.27 4.31
CA GLU A 153 -5.62 -19.34 4.63
C GLU A 153 -5.29 -18.79 6.03
N LYS A 154 -4.20 -19.26 6.65
CA LYS A 154 -3.82 -18.82 8.01
C LYS A 154 -2.83 -17.67 8.01
N GLU A 155 -1.82 -17.72 7.13
CA GLU A 155 -0.84 -16.64 6.97
C GLU A 155 -0.73 -16.27 5.49
N ILE A 156 -0.94 -14.98 5.20
CA ILE A 156 -0.96 -14.44 3.85
C ILE A 156 0.11 -13.38 3.72
N VAL A 157 0.97 -13.50 2.71
CA VAL A 157 1.87 -12.41 2.32
C VAL A 157 1.17 -11.52 1.31
N ILE A 158 1.23 -10.21 1.52
CA ILE A 158 0.81 -9.21 0.53
C ILE A 158 2.01 -8.39 0.08
N VAL A 159 2.28 -8.34 -1.23
CA VAL A 159 3.36 -7.54 -1.83
C VAL A 159 2.74 -6.35 -2.55
N SER A 160 2.94 -5.16 -1.98
CA SER A 160 2.29 -3.92 -2.40
C SER A 160 3.29 -2.76 -2.40
N HIS A 161 2.80 -1.54 -2.23
CA HIS A 161 3.53 -0.30 -2.45
C HIS A 161 3.47 0.60 -1.22
N GLY A 162 4.46 1.47 -1.06
CA GLY A 162 4.62 2.26 0.16
C GLY A 162 3.44 3.18 0.43
N GLY A 163 2.97 3.91 -0.59
CA GLY A 163 1.84 4.82 -0.44
C GLY A 163 0.55 4.08 -0.08
N PHE A 164 0.23 3.01 -0.83
CA PHE A 164 -0.97 2.21 -0.59
C PHE A 164 -0.98 1.55 0.79
N LEU A 165 0.18 1.09 1.30
CA LEU A 165 0.24 0.40 2.58
C LEU A 165 -0.18 1.27 3.76
N HIS A 166 -0.07 2.60 3.69
CA HIS A 166 -0.63 3.50 4.72
C HIS A 166 -2.16 3.39 4.80
N TYR A 167 -2.84 3.42 3.66
CA TYR A 167 -4.29 3.27 3.57
C TYR A 167 -4.74 1.85 3.96
N PHE A 168 -3.98 0.83 3.56
CA PHE A 168 -4.28 -0.56 3.89
C PHE A 168 -4.16 -0.85 5.38
N THR A 169 -3.09 -0.36 6.01
CA THR A 169 -2.78 -0.66 7.42
C THR A 169 -3.39 0.33 8.40
N GLU A 170 -3.93 1.45 7.90
CA GLU A 170 -4.41 2.58 8.72
C GLU A 170 -3.31 3.11 9.68
N ASP A 171 -2.04 2.86 9.35
CA ASP A 171 -0.88 3.32 10.10
C ASP A 171 -0.16 4.43 9.32
N TRP A 172 -0.25 5.63 9.89
CA TRP A 172 0.34 6.85 9.36
C TRP A 172 1.52 7.33 10.21
N GLN A 173 1.95 6.54 11.20
CA GLN A 173 3.16 6.83 11.96
C GLN A 173 4.37 6.89 11.02
N ASP A 174 5.12 7.98 11.10
CA ASP A 174 6.31 8.24 10.27
C ASP A 174 6.06 8.22 8.75
N SER A 175 4.81 8.48 8.30
CA SER A 175 4.45 8.49 6.88
C SER A 175 5.26 9.47 6.03
N THR A 176 5.94 10.44 6.64
CA THR A 176 6.81 11.39 5.94
C THR A 176 8.22 10.86 5.65
N LEU A 177 8.62 9.72 6.23
CA LEU A 177 9.92 9.10 5.95
C LEU A 177 9.98 8.49 4.55
N TYR A 178 11.19 8.30 4.03
CA TYR A 178 11.46 7.59 2.76
C TYR A 178 10.63 8.09 1.57
N GLN A 179 10.64 9.40 1.32
CA GLN A 179 9.85 10.05 0.27
C GLN A 179 8.33 9.83 0.44
N GLY A 180 7.83 9.98 1.66
CA GLY A 180 6.40 9.89 1.94
C GLY A 180 5.84 8.47 2.01
N THR A 181 6.72 7.45 1.98
CA THR A 181 6.26 6.06 2.04
C THR A 181 6.29 5.50 3.44
N GLY A 182 7.09 5.99 4.38
CA GLY A 182 7.18 5.40 5.72
C GLY A 182 7.64 3.92 5.78
N TRP A 183 7.96 3.29 4.65
CA TRP A 183 8.36 1.88 4.48
C TRP A 183 9.67 1.83 3.69
N ARG A 184 10.67 1.04 4.11
CA ARG A 184 11.84 0.77 3.25
C ARG A 184 11.45 -0.21 2.13
N ASN A 185 12.16 -0.19 1.00
CA ASN A 185 12.02 -1.28 0.02
C ASN A 185 12.26 -2.63 0.71
N THR A 186 11.45 -3.63 0.38
CA THR A 186 11.38 -4.96 1.02
C THR A 186 11.16 -4.99 2.53
N GLU A 187 10.81 -3.87 3.17
CA GLU A 187 10.35 -3.90 4.55
C GLU A 187 9.06 -4.70 4.64
N TYR A 188 9.01 -5.60 5.63
CA TYR A 188 7.81 -6.33 5.99
C TYR A 188 7.32 -5.97 7.39
N ARG A 189 6.00 -5.86 7.53
CA ARG A 189 5.32 -5.72 8.83
C ARG A 189 4.20 -6.74 8.92
N THR A 190 3.97 -7.25 10.12
CA THR A 190 2.99 -8.31 10.38
C THR A 190 1.78 -7.74 11.09
N TYR A 191 0.57 -8.15 10.68
CA TYR A 191 -0.69 -7.63 11.18
C TYR A 191 -1.68 -8.74 11.52
N THR A 192 -2.56 -8.46 12.47
CA THR A 192 -3.76 -9.24 12.78
C THR A 192 -5.01 -8.38 12.59
N PHE A 193 -6.15 -9.01 12.29
CA PHE A 193 -7.43 -8.29 12.25
C PHE A 193 -7.86 -7.92 13.68
N SER A 194 -8.39 -6.70 13.82
CA SER A 194 -9.00 -6.27 15.08
C SER A 194 -10.30 -7.03 15.34
N ASP A 195 -10.54 -7.38 16.60
CA ASP A 195 -11.83 -7.90 17.05
C ASP A 195 -12.94 -6.82 17.07
N LEU A 196 -12.55 -5.54 17.02
CA LEU A 196 -13.48 -4.42 16.96
C LEU A 196 -14.04 -4.25 15.55
N VAL A 197 -15.35 -4.03 15.47
CA VAL A 197 -16.03 -3.66 14.24
C VAL A 197 -16.06 -2.14 14.14
N HIS A 198 -15.31 -1.58 13.20
CA HIS A 198 -15.39 -0.15 12.87
C HIS A 198 -16.37 0.05 11.72
N GLN A 199 -17.31 0.97 11.90
CA GLN A 199 -18.31 1.35 10.88
C GLN A 199 -18.00 2.71 10.25
N ASP A 200 -16.82 3.25 10.52
CA ASP A 200 -16.30 4.47 9.92
C ASP A 200 -14.84 4.26 9.47
N ASP A 201 -14.37 5.11 8.57
CA ASP A 201 -12.94 5.21 8.21
C ASP A 201 -12.21 6.24 9.09
N LEU A 202 -10.94 6.53 8.77
CA LEU A 202 -10.18 7.54 9.52
C LEU A 202 -10.63 8.98 9.24
N TYR A 203 -11.35 9.26 8.15
CA TYR A 203 -12.04 10.54 7.95
C TYR A 203 -13.29 10.67 8.84
N GLY A 204 -13.86 9.56 9.30
CA GLY A 204 -15.14 9.49 9.99
C GLY A 204 -16.32 9.36 9.02
N ARG A 205 -16.09 8.97 7.76
CA ARG A 205 -17.18 8.66 6.83
C ARG A 205 -17.84 7.35 7.23
N PRO A 206 -19.18 7.29 7.29
CA PRO A 206 -19.87 6.05 7.59
C PRO A 206 -19.64 5.01 6.49
N LEU A 207 -19.32 3.79 6.88
CA LEU A 207 -19.06 2.65 6.01
C LEU A 207 -20.24 1.70 6.02
N GLY A 208 -20.56 1.14 4.85
CA GLY A 208 -21.53 0.05 4.71
C GLY A 208 -20.99 -1.29 5.26
N GLY A 209 -20.93 -1.44 6.59
CA GLY A 209 -20.44 -2.62 7.31
C GLY A 209 -18.97 -2.53 7.75
N ASP A 210 -18.45 -3.61 8.32
CA ASP A 210 -17.10 -3.69 8.94
C ASP A 210 -15.98 -3.14 8.01
N ASN A 211 -15.13 -2.26 8.55
CA ASN A 211 -13.91 -1.76 7.93
C ASN A 211 -12.80 -2.81 7.83
N ALA A 212 -12.93 -3.91 8.59
CA ALA A 212 -11.95 -4.99 8.69
C ALA A 212 -10.55 -4.48 9.09
N THR A 213 -10.49 -3.48 9.98
CA THR A 213 -9.25 -2.86 10.47
C THR A 213 -8.25 -3.92 10.93
N ILE A 214 -7.00 -3.71 10.56
CA ILE A 214 -5.86 -4.51 11.00
C ILE A 214 -4.99 -3.73 11.98
N GLN A 215 -4.23 -4.45 12.80
CA GLN A 215 -3.31 -3.89 13.78
C GLN A 215 -1.96 -4.60 13.65
N GLU A 216 -0.88 -3.82 13.62
CA GLU A 216 0.47 -4.35 13.57
C GLU A 216 0.79 -5.12 14.86
N THR A 217 1.40 -6.30 14.76
CA THR A 217 1.71 -7.12 15.93
C THR A 217 2.82 -6.50 16.78
N PRO A 218 2.84 -6.75 18.11
CA PRO A 218 3.90 -6.26 19.00
C PRO A 218 5.31 -6.57 18.50
N GLU A 219 5.54 -7.78 18.01
CA GLU A 219 6.84 -8.22 17.50
C GLU A 219 7.26 -7.42 16.28
N SER A 220 6.31 -7.14 15.36
CA SER A 220 6.57 -6.32 14.18
C SER A 220 6.91 -4.88 14.55
N ARG A 221 6.18 -4.30 15.50
CA ARG A 221 6.45 -2.94 15.99
C ARG A 221 7.82 -2.81 16.65
N LEU A 222 8.18 -3.80 17.48
CA LEU A 222 9.50 -3.86 18.11
C LEU A 222 10.63 -3.96 17.08
N ARG A 223 10.47 -4.76 16.01
CA ARG A 223 11.49 -4.86 14.92
C ARG A 223 11.81 -3.52 14.28
N ARG A 224 10.84 -2.59 14.21
CA ARG A 224 11.04 -1.24 13.66
C ARG A 224 11.23 -0.15 14.73
N GLY A 225 11.54 -0.53 15.97
CA GLY A 225 11.90 0.40 17.04
C GLY A 225 10.71 1.20 17.61
N LYS A 226 9.49 0.66 17.54
CA LYS A 226 8.28 1.28 18.13
C LYS A 226 7.85 0.55 19.40
N SER A 227 7.00 1.20 20.20
CA SER A 227 6.34 0.53 21.33
C SER A 227 5.51 -0.66 20.83
N PRO A 228 5.48 -1.79 21.56
CA PRO A 228 4.73 -2.98 21.17
C PRO A 228 3.22 -2.72 21.04
N GLU A 229 2.71 -1.71 21.75
CA GLU A 229 1.32 -1.25 21.65
C GLU A 229 1.13 -0.37 20.41
N ALA A 230 0.12 -0.69 19.60
CA ALA A 230 -0.30 0.18 18.52
C ALA A 230 -0.97 1.44 19.10
N PRO A 231 -0.83 2.62 18.46
CA PRO A 231 -1.49 3.83 18.91
C PRO A 231 -3.01 3.63 18.93
N PRO A 232 -3.73 4.21 19.92
CA PRO A 232 -5.17 4.25 19.90
C PRO A 232 -5.71 4.82 18.59
N ARG A 233 -6.92 4.39 18.16
CA ARG A 233 -7.54 4.84 16.89
C ARG A 233 -7.62 6.38 16.80
N ALA A 234 -7.89 7.07 17.90
CA ALA A 234 -7.90 8.53 17.95
C ALA A 234 -6.54 9.14 17.56
N LEU A 235 -5.44 8.58 18.08
CA LEU A 235 -4.08 9.03 17.75
C LEU A 235 -3.70 8.64 16.30
N ARG A 236 -4.15 7.47 15.80
CA ARG A 236 -4.00 7.12 14.37
C ARG A 236 -4.70 8.11 13.44
N LYS A 237 -5.91 8.56 13.81
CA LYS A 237 -6.64 9.61 13.10
C LYS A 237 -5.90 10.95 13.11
N GLN A 238 -5.25 11.31 14.22
CA GLN A 238 -4.39 12.49 14.27
C GLN A 238 -3.19 12.38 13.31
N PHE A 239 -2.48 11.25 13.31
CA PHE A 239 -1.37 11.01 12.37
C PHE A 239 -1.84 11.08 10.91
N PHE A 240 -3.02 10.51 10.62
CA PHE A 240 -3.62 10.58 9.30
C PHE A 240 -3.88 12.03 8.85
N ILE A 241 -4.54 12.83 9.69
CA ILE A 241 -4.83 14.24 9.39
C ILE A 241 -3.53 15.02 9.17
N GLN A 242 -2.49 14.77 9.97
CA GLN A 242 -1.18 15.40 9.78
C GLN A 242 -0.53 14.98 8.46
N ALA A 243 -0.59 13.70 8.10
CA ALA A 243 -0.05 13.18 6.85
C ALA A 243 -0.76 13.76 5.62
N MET A 244 -2.09 13.79 5.63
CA MET A 244 -2.89 14.35 4.53
C MET A 244 -2.60 15.84 4.33
N LYS A 245 -2.52 16.62 5.41
CA LYS A 245 -2.09 18.03 5.34
C LYS A 245 -0.68 18.17 4.76
N GLY A 246 0.24 17.26 5.13
CA GLY A 246 1.59 17.23 4.60
C GLY A 246 1.62 16.96 3.10
N TRP A 247 0.82 16.01 2.62
CA TRP A 247 0.71 15.66 1.20
C TRP A 247 0.03 16.76 0.39
N GLU A 248 -1.04 17.36 0.90
CA GLU A 248 -1.69 18.53 0.29
C GLU A 248 -0.71 19.69 0.12
N ASN A 249 0.08 20.00 1.16
CA ASN A 249 1.10 21.04 1.09
C ASN A 249 2.19 20.71 0.05
N GLN A 250 2.61 19.45 -0.08
CA GLN A 250 3.58 19.04 -1.11
C GLN A 250 3.03 19.21 -2.52
N VAL A 251 1.77 18.84 -2.75
CA VAL A 251 1.10 19.04 -4.05
C VAL A 251 0.99 20.54 -4.36
N LEU A 252 0.63 21.37 -3.38
CA LEU A 252 0.57 22.82 -3.53
C LEU A 252 1.94 23.44 -3.82
N ASP A 253 3.00 22.97 -3.17
CA ASP A 253 4.36 23.46 -3.40
C ASP A 253 4.89 23.02 -4.77
N TRP A 254 4.57 21.80 -5.22
CA TRP A 254 4.87 21.35 -6.58
C TRP A 254 4.13 22.19 -7.63
N ALA A 255 2.83 22.45 -7.42
CA ALA A 255 2.06 23.33 -8.27
C ALA A 255 2.73 24.71 -8.40
N LYS A 256 3.11 25.34 -7.29
CA LYS A 256 3.80 26.65 -7.29
C LYS A 256 5.16 26.58 -8.01
N GLN A 257 5.93 25.51 -7.82
CA GLN A 257 7.21 25.33 -8.51
C GLN A 257 7.00 25.16 -10.02
N GLU A 258 5.97 24.44 -10.44
CA GLU A 258 5.66 24.22 -11.85
C GLU A 258 5.10 25.47 -12.52
N GLU A 259 4.26 26.25 -11.82
CA GLU A 259 3.82 27.58 -12.23
C GLU A 259 5.01 28.53 -12.40
N SER A 260 5.96 28.52 -11.46
CA SER A 260 7.17 29.37 -11.58
C SER A 260 8.09 28.98 -12.74
N LYS A 261 8.09 27.70 -13.16
CA LYS A 261 8.91 27.20 -14.28
C LYS A 261 8.23 27.40 -15.63
N THR A 262 6.91 27.28 -15.70
CA THR A 262 6.14 27.27 -16.96
C THR A 262 5.44 28.59 -17.25
N GLY A 263 5.23 29.45 -16.24
CA GLY A 263 4.46 30.68 -16.35
C GLY A 263 2.95 30.46 -16.56
N ILE A 264 2.47 29.22 -16.44
CA ILE A 264 1.07 28.84 -16.61
C ILE A 264 0.52 28.48 -15.23
N THR A 265 -0.51 29.19 -14.78
CA THR A 265 -1.27 28.84 -13.56
C THR A 265 -1.90 27.47 -13.74
N ALA A 266 -1.47 26.49 -12.95
CA ALA A 266 -2.08 25.17 -12.94
C ALA A 266 -3.38 25.31 -12.13
N GLY A 267 -4.54 25.08 -12.75
CA GLY A 267 -5.87 25.25 -12.14
C GLY A 267 -6.22 24.28 -11.01
N ILE A 268 -5.36 24.20 -9.99
CA ILE A 268 -5.36 23.22 -8.90
C ILE A 268 -6.24 23.65 -7.72
N GLU A 269 -6.62 24.93 -7.64
CA GLU A 269 -7.52 25.44 -6.59
C GLU A 269 -8.89 24.73 -6.52
N SER A 270 -9.30 24.02 -7.58
CA SER A 270 -10.53 23.23 -7.60
C SER A 270 -10.44 21.82 -6.98
N ARG A 271 -9.23 21.31 -6.68
CA ARG A 271 -9.04 19.93 -6.15
C ARG A 271 -8.65 19.86 -4.67
N ALA A 272 -8.22 20.98 -4.08
CA ALA A 272 -7.87 21.06 -2.66
C ALA A 272 -9.03 21.53 -1.75
N GLY A 273 -10.17 21.92 -2.35
CA GLY A 273 -11.29 22.56 -1.64
C GLY A 273 -12.39 21.62 -1.12
N ASP A 274 -12.41 20.36 -1.53
CA ASP A 274 -13.44 19.42 -1.13
C ASP A 274 -12.96 18.56 0.05
N LYS A 275 -13.49 18.89 1.24
CA LYS A 275 -13.34 18.21 2.55
C LYS A 275 -12.36 18.88 3.54
N VAL A 276 -12.70 20.10 3.92
CA VAL A 276 -12.32 20.63 5.25
C VAL A 276 -12.96 19.74 6.33
N VAL A 277 -12.16 18.89 6.97
CA VAL A 277 -12.53 18.33 8.28
C VAL A 277 -12.46 19.47 9.28
N ARG A 278 -13.60 20.13 9.52
CA ARG A 278 -13.79 20.98 10.70
C ARG A 278 -13.81 20.02 11.89
N GLY A 279 -12.65 19.83 12.52
CA GLY A 279 -12.60 19.24 13.86
C GLY A 279 -13.31 20.21 14.80
N GLU A 280 -14.53 19.87 15.19
CA GLU A 280 -15.24 20.51 16.28
C GLU A 280 -14.42 20.37 17.57
N ASP A 281 -14.55 21.39 18.41
CA ASP A 281 -13.78 21.66 19.63
C ASP A 281 -13.67 20.44 20.55
N TRP A 282 -12.43 19.97 20.79
CA TRP A 282 -12.12 19.10 21.92
C TRP A 282 -11.23 19.89 22.86
N GLU A 283 -11.84 20.35 23.96
CA GLU A 283 -11.15 20.97 25.09
C GLU A 283 -10.02 20.05 25.60
N GLU A 284 -8.82 20.62 25.71
CA GLU A 284 -7.71 20.00 26.42
C GLU A 284 -8.06 19.89 27.92
N GLU A 285 -8.55 18.73 28.35
CA GLU A 285 -8.42 18.35 29.75
C GLU A 285 -6.97 17.92 30.03
N SER A 286 -6.23 18.86 30.63
CA SER A 286 -4.99 18.63 31.33
C SER A 286 -5.12 17.49 32.33
N VAL A 287 -4.25 16.48 32.24
CA VAL A 287 -3.91 15.63 33.39
C VAL A 287 -2.40 15.59 33.52
N TYR A 288 -1.94 16.28 34.56
CA TYR A 288 -0.56 16.33 35.04
C TYR A 288 -0.01 14.95 35.42
N ALA A 289 1.19 14.63 34.95
CA ALA A 289 2.35 14.17 35.71
C ALA A 289 3.62 14.29 34.85
#